data_AF-A0A2D4PIK0-F1
#
_entry.id   AF-A0A2D4PIK0-F1
#
_cell.length_a   1.000
_cell.length_b   1.000
_cell.length_c   1.000
_cell.angle_alpha   90.00
_cell.angle_beta   90.00
_cell.angle_gamma   90.00
#
_symmetry.space_group_name_H-M   'P 1'
#
loop_
_entity.id
_entity.type
_entity.pdbx_description
1 polymer ?
#
loop_
_entity_poly.entity_id
_entity_poly.type
_entity_poly.pdbx_seq_one_letter_code
_entity_poly.pdbx_strand_id
1 'polypeptide(L)'
;MSCFTLLKVMMILFNLAIFLGGATLLGIGIWVTVDSKSFLNIFGAISATVFQFVHVGYLLIAIGAVLFLLGFLGCCGAQKESKCLLIMFFSIILIIFIIEVAGAVVALVYTSLAETVLQATVTKLLKDDYGKSNPVTEAWNVTMTKLKCCGLSNYTDFNDSYFYKTTNSYPGQCCNSSIVSLSATTCNETVAASSEVKGCFSQVLFQIRKNAAIVGGVAAGIGALEIAAMAVAMYLYCKMDEK
;
A
#
# COMPACT_ATOMS: atom_id res chain seq x y z
N MET A 1 -3.07 -23.35 -35.01
CA MET A 1 -1.74 -22.74 -34.79
C MET A 1 -1.81 -21.25 -34.43
N SER A 2 -2.67 -20.44 -35.06
CA SER A 2 -2.73 -18.98 -34.84
C SER A 2 -3.09 -18.53 -33.41
N CYS A 3 -4.01 -19.23 -32.72
CA CYS A 3 -4.42 -18.88 -31.35
C CYS A 3 -3.28 -19.05 -30.32
N PHE A 4 -2.52 -20.15 -30.41
CA PHE A 4 -1.36 -20.39 -29.54
C PHE A 4 -0.30 -19.30 -29.68
N THR A 5 0.04 -18.92 -30.91
CA THR A 5 1.00 -17.85 -31.16
C THR A 5 0.49 -16.50 -30.64
N LEU A 6 -0.79 -16.19 -30.82
CA LEU A 6 -1.39 -14.95 -30.33
C LEU A 6 -1.36 -14.86 -28.79
N LEU A 7 -1.80 -15.91 -28.10
CA LEU A 7 -1.77 -15.96 -26.63
C LEU A 7 -0.34 -15.89 -26.09
N LYS A 8 0.60 -16.57 -26.74
CA LYS A 8 2.04 -16.49 -26.40
C LYS A 8 2.56 -15.07 -26.53
N VAL A 9 2.28 -14.39 -27.64
CA VAL A 9 2.73 -13.00 -27.88
C VAL A 9 2.09 -12.04 -26.88
N MET A 10 0.78 -12.16 -26.63
CA MET A 10 0.10 -11.32 -25.63
C MET A 10 0.67 -11.52 -24.23
N MET A 11 0.92 -12.77 -23.83
CA MET A 11 1.53 -13.09 -22.54
C MET A 11 2.93 -12.47 -22.42
N ILE A 12 3.76 -12.56 -23.47
CA ILE A 12 5.09 -11.96 -23.48
C ILE A 12 5.00 -10.43 -23.36
N LEU A 13 4.15 -9.78 -24.15
CA LEU A 13 4.02 -8.32 -24.11
C LEU A 13 3.55 -7.80 -22.75
N PHE A 14 2.53 -8.44 -22.17
CA PHE A 14 1.99 -8.03 -20.88
C PHE A 14 2.99 -8.26 -19.74
N ASN A 15 3.64 -9.43 -19.71
CA ASN A 15 4.66 -9.72 -18.70
C ASN A 15 5.93 -8.88 -18.88
N LEU A 16 6.28 -8.48 -20.11
CA LEU A 16 7.37 -7.52 -20.35
C LEU A 16 7.02 -6.13 -19.80
N ALA A 17 5.78 -5.67 -19.98
CA ALA A 17 5.33 -4.41 -19.38
C ALA A 17 5.38 -4.47 -17.85
N ILE A 18 4.92 -5.58 -17.25
CA ILE A 18 5.03 -5.82 -15.80
C ILE A 18 6.49 -5.85 -15.35
N PHE A 19 7.36 -6.52 -16.09
CA PHE A 19 8.79 -6.62 -15.79
C PHE A 19 9.46 -5.24 -15.78
N LEU A 20 9.23 -4.42 -16.82
CA LEU A 20 9.76 -3.07 -16.91
C LEU A 20 9.17 -2.17 -15.81
N GLY A 21 7.86 -2.24 -15.58
CA GLY A 21 7.19 -1.54 -14.48
C GLY A 21 7.78 -1.93 -13.12
N GLY A 22 7.95 -3.22 -12.87
CA GLY A 22 8.57 -3.75 -11.65
C GLY A 22 10.02 -3.28 -11.49
N ALA A 23 10.82 -3.27 -12.56
CA ALA A 23 12.18 -2.76 -12.56
C ALA A 23 12.21 -1.26 -12.22
N THR A 24 11.30 -0.46 -12.78
CA THR A 24 11.22 0.98 -12.46
C THR A 24 10.80 1.22 -11.02
N LEU A 25 9.78 0.51 -10.51
CA LEU A 25 9.33 0.62 -9.13
C LEU A 25 10.42 0.19 -8.14
N LEU A 26 11.13 -0.90 -8.45
CA LEU A 26 12.25 -1.38 -7.66
C LEU A 26 13.39 -0.35 -7.65
N GLY A 27 13.76 0.20 -8.82
CA GLY A 27 14.80 1.22 -8.94
C GLY A 27 14.46 2.50 -8.18
N ILE A 28 13.21 2.98 -8.32
CA ILE A 28 12.70 4.13 -7.55
C ILE A 28 12.71 3.80 -6.06
N GLY A 29 12.22 2.64 -5.65
CA GLY A 29 12.20 2.21 -4.25
C GLY A 29 13.61 2.19 -3.64
N ILE A 30 14.60 1.63 -4.34
CA ILE A 30 16.01 1.62 -3.92
C ILE A 30 16.56 3.03 -3.84
N TRP A 31 16.37 3.86 -4.88
CA TRP A 31 16.83 5.26 -4.88
C TRP A 31 16.27 6.00 -3.67
N VAL A 32 14.96 5.96 -3.50
CA VAL A 32 14.23 6.64 -2.43
C VAL A 32 14.67 6.17 -1.04
N THR A 33 15.05 4.89 -0.90
CA THR A 33 15.55 4.31 0.36
C THR A 33 16.99 4.69 0.66
N VAL A 34 17.86 4.77 -0.37
CA VAL A 34 19.31 4.99 -0.22
C VAL A 34 19.67 6.48 -0.21
N ASP A 35 19.03 7.28 -1.05
CA ASP A 35 19.31 8.71 -1.22
C ASP A 35 18.03 9.53 -1.42
N SER A 36 17.26 9.65 -0.34
CA SER A 36 16.03 10.44 -0.30
C SER A 36 16.27 11.94 -0.57
N LYS A 37 17.45 12.47 -0.26
CA LYS A 37 17.78 13.90 -0.44
C LYS A 37 17.92 14.26 -1.92
N SER A 38 18.66 13.46 -2.68
CA SER A 38 18.83 13.71 -4.12
C SER A 38 17.53 13.52 -4.90
N PHE A 39 16.69 12.55 -4.50
CA PHE A 39 15.37 12.36 -5.11
C PHE A 39 14.51 13.64 -5.01
N LEU A 40 14.51 14.30 -3.85
CA LEU A 40 13.72 15.51 -3.61
C LEU A 40 14.24 16.74 -4.35
N ASN A 41 15.56 16.85 -4.52
CA ASN A 41 16.16 17.95 -5.28
C ASN A 41 15.76 17.89 -6.77
N ILE A 42 15.52 16.70 -7.32
CA ILE A 42 15.19 16.50 -8.73
C ILE A 42 13.70 16.69 -8.99
N PHE A 43 12.84 16.10 -8.16
CA PHE A 43 11.38 16.10 -8.38
C PHE A 43 10.67 17.29 -7.72
N GLY A 44 11.42 18.17 -7.03
CA GLY A 44 10.89 19.33 -6.33
C GLY A 44 10.09 18.94 -5.09
N ALA A 45 9.99 19.87 -4.15
CA ALA A 45 9.16 19.71 -2.95
C ALA A 45 7.67 19.78 -3.32
N ILE A 46 7.12 18.73 -3.94
CA ILE A 46 5.69 18.45 -3.79
C ILE A 46 5.52 17.96 -2.35
N SER A 47 5.41 18.93 -1.43
CA SER A 47 5.40 18.76 0.03
C SER A 47 6.58 17.92 0.55
N ALA A 48 7.66 18.61 0.88
CA ALA A 48 8.84 18.03 1.51
C ALA A 48 8.47 17.33 2.82
N THR A 49 8.45 16.00 2.74
CA THR A 49 8.42 15.11 3.87
C THR A 49 9.46 14.02 3.67
N VAL A 50 10.72 14.42 3.82
CA VAL A 50 11.94 13.77 3.30
C VAL A 50 12.13 12.33 3.80
N PHE A 51 11.43 11.94 4.87
CA PHE A 51 11.63 10.66 5.53
C PHE A 51 10.44 9.71 5.42
N GLN A 52 9.25 10.13 4.94
CA GLN A 52 8.12 9.23 4.60
C GLN A 52 8.49 8.13 3.59
N PHE A 53 9.58 8.36 2.88
CA PHE A 53 10.06 7.65 1.74
C PHE A 53 10.78 6.34 2.06
N VAL A 54 11.30 6.13 3.27
CA VAL A 54 12.08 4.91 3.55
C VAL A 54 11.18 3.69 3.67
N HIS A 55 10.05 3.76 4.39
CA HIS A 55 9.08 2.66 4.45
C HIS A 55 8.23 2.52 3.18
N VAL A 56 7.82 3.65 2.58
CA VAL A 56 7.20 3.62 1.24
C VAL A 56 8.19 3.05 0.22
N GLY A 57 9.48 3.34 0.36
CA GLY A 57 10.59 2.78 -0.40
C GLY A 57 10.71 1.28 -0.22
N TYR A 58 10.67 0.77 1.02
CA TYR A 58 10.63 -0.67 1.27
C TYR A 58 9.37 -1.35 0.67
N LEU A 59 8.20 -0.70 0.70
CA LEU A 59 7.00 -1.21 0.04
C LEU A 59 7.15 -1.20 -1.49
N LEU A 60 7.70 -0.13 -2.07
CA LEU A 60 8.03 -0.01 -3.49
C LEU A 60 9.04 -1.08 -3.93
N ILE A 61 10.05 -1.35 -3.09
CA ILE A 61 11.03 -2.43 -3.30
C ILE A 61 10.33 -3.78 -3.26
N ALA A 62 9.49 -4.05 -2.25
CA ALA A 62 8.79 -5.33 -2.12
C ALA A 62 7.85 -5.58 -3.30
N ILE A 63 6.97 -4.62 -3.61
CA ILE A 63 6.03 -4.71 -4.74
C ILE A 63 6.80 -4.79 -6.06
N GLY A 64 7.79 -3.91 -6.26
CA GLY A 64 8.62 -3.86 -7.46
C GLY A 64 9.38 -5.16 -7.70
N ALA A 65 9.94 -5.77 -6.65
CA ALA A 65 10.63 -7.06 -6.73
C ALA A 65 9.69 -8.21 -7.10
N VAL A 66 8.48 -8.26 -6.51
CA VAL A 66 7.47 -9.27 -6.87
C VAL A 66 7.05 -9.13 -8.32
N LEU A 67 6.74 -7.90 -8.77
CA LEU A 67 6.36 -7.63 -10.17
C LEU A 67 7.50 -7.94 -11.14
N PHE A 68 8.74 -7.57 -10.80
CA PHE A 68 9.93 -7.88 -11.59
C PHE A 68 10.11 -9.39 -11.76
N LEU A 69 10.00 -10.16 -10.67
CA LEU A 69 10.10 -11.63 -10.71
C LEU A 69 8.96 -12.25 -11.52
N LEU A 70 7.72 -11.83 -11.30
CA LEU A 70 6.55 -12.32 -12.04
C LEU A 70 6.69 -12.05 -13.54
N GLY A 71 7.04 -10.82 -13.92
CA GLY A 71 7.25 -10.45 -15.31
C GLY A 71 8.39 -11.23 -15.97
N PHE A 72 9.50 -11.44 -15.24
CA PHE A 72 10.62 -12.26 -15.70
C PHE A 72 10.21 -13.72 -15.94
N LEU A 73 9.52 -14.34 -14.98
CA LEU A 73 9.05 -15.72 -15.07
C LEU A 73 8.03 -15.90 -16.19
N GLY A 74 7.06 -15.00 -16.32
CA GLY A 74 6.04 -15.03 -17.36
C GLY A 74 6.63 -14.86 -18.77
N CYS A 75 7.52 -13.87 -18.95
CA CYS A 75 8.18 -13.63 -20.23
C CYS A 75 9.13 -14.79 -20.61
N CYS A 76 10.00 -15.23 -19.69
CA CYS A 76 10.94 -16.32 -19.97
C CYS A 76 10.23 -17.66 -20.14
N GLY A 77 9.18 -17.94 -19.36
CA GLY A 77 8.39 -19.17 -19.47
C GLY A 77 7.72 -19.29 -20.84
N ALA A 78 7.11 -18.19 -21.31
CA ALA A 78 6.53 -18.14 -22.64
C ALA A 78 7.59 -18.20 -23.74
N GLN A 79 8.65 -17.38 -23.67
CA GLN A 79 9.68 -17.32 -24.74
C GLN A 79 10.46 -18.62 -24.88
N LYS A 80 10.94 -19.19 -23.77
CA LYS A 80 11.75 -20.41 -23.76
C LYS A 80 10.93 -21.69 -23.89
N GLU A 81 9.60 -21.59 -23.97
CA GLU A 81 8.68 -22.73 -23.90
C GLU A 81 9.08 -23.65 -22.73
N SER A 82 9.32 -23.08 -21.55
CA SER A 82 9.75 -23.82 -20.35
C SER A 82 8.58 -24.09 -19.43
N LYS A 83 8.16 -25.36 -19.35
CA LYS A 83 7.08 -25.83 -18.47
C LYS A 83 7.32 -25.48 -17.00
N CYS A 84 8.56 -25.63 -16.54
CA CYS A 84 8.95 -25.33 -15.16
C CYS A 84 8.77 -23.83 -14.82
N LEU A 85 9.20 -22.93 -15.69
CA LEU A 85 9.01 -21.48 -15.47
C LEU A 85 7.53 -21.09 -15.50
N LEU A 86 6.75 -21.73 -16.37
CA LEU A 86 5.33 -21.45 -16.55
C LEU A 86 4.49 -21.94 -15.35
N ILE A 87 4.80 -23.14 -14.82
CA ILE A 87 4.12 -23.65 -13.61
C ILE A 87 4.52 -22.86 -12.36
N MET A 88 5.76 -22.37 -12.26
CA MET A 88 6.16 -21.47 -11.18
C MET A 88 5.40 -20.14 -11.25
N PHE A 89 5.31 -19.53 -12.45
CA PHE A 89 4.50 -18.34 -12.66
C PHE A 89 3.05 -18.56 -12.24
N PHE A 90 2.42 -19.64 -12.71
CA PHE A 90 1.06 -20.02 -12.33
C PHE A 90 0.91 -20.17 -10.80
N SER A 91 1.83 -20.89 -10.16
CA SER A 91 1.77 -21.16 -8.71
C SER A 91 1.87 -19.89 -7.88
N ILE A 92 2.73 -18.94 -8.27
CA ILE A 92 2.86 -17.65 -7.56
C ILE A 92 1.57 -16.84 -7.71
N ILE A 93 1.01 -16.72 -8.92
CA ILE A 93 -0.26 -16.02 -9.13
C ILE A 93 -1.40 -16.67 -8.36
N LEU A 94 -1.45 -18.00 -8.32
CA LEU A 94 -2.46 -18.74 -7.54
C LEU A 94 -2.36 -18.43 -6.04
N ILE A 95 -1.15 -18.38 -5.48
CA ILE A 95 -0.93 -18.03 -4.07
C ILE A 95 -1.40 -16.60 -3.80
N ILE A 96 -1.07 -15.64 -4.68
CA ILE A 96 -1.52 -14.25 -4.56
C ILE A 96 -3.05 -14.19 -4.57
N PHE A 97 -3.70 -14.83 -5.55
CA PHE A 97 -5.15 -14.88 -5.65
C PHE A 97 -5.82 -15.45 -4.39
N ILE A 98 -5.26 -16.53 -3.81
CA ILE A 98 -5.77 -17.11 -2.56
C ILE A 98 -5.63 -16.12 -1.40
N ILE A 99 -4.50 -15.41 -1.29
CA ILE A 99 -4.29 -14.38 -0.27
C ILE A 99 -5.27 -13.22 -0.45
N GLU A 100 -5.51 -12.78 -1.69
CA GLU A 100 -6.47 -11.71 -1.99
C GLU A 100 -7.90 -12.12 -1.59
N VAL A 101 -8.34 -13.32 -1.97
CA VAL A 101 -9.67 -13.84 -1.60
C VAL A 101 -9.79 -14.00 -0.09
N ALA A 102 -8.77 -14.55 0.58
CA ALA A 102 -8.77 -14.69 2.04
C ALA A 102 -8.83 -13.32 2.73
N GLY A 103 -8.05 -12.34 2.25
CA GLY A 103 -8.07 -10.96 2.73
C GLY A 103 -9.44 -10.31 2.55
N ALA A 104 -10.06 -10.49 1.39
CA ALA A 104 -11.40 -9.98 1.11
C ALA A 104 -12.46 -10.63 2.02
N VAL A 105 -12.40 -11.95 2.25
CA VAL A 105 -13.32 -12.65 3.16
C VAL A 105 -13.15 -12.15 4.60
N VAL A 106 -11.91 -11.99 5.09
CA VAL A 106 -11.65 -11.45 6.43
C VAL A 106 -12.18 -10.03 6.56
N ALA A 107 -11.93 -9.17 5.56
CA ALA A 107 -12.38 -7.79 5.57
C ALA A 107 -13.92 -7.66 5.52
N LEU A 108 -14.62 -8.54 4.79
CA LEU A 108 -16.08 -8.47 4.62
C LEU A 108 -16.86 -9.18 5.72
N VAL A 109 -16.41 -10.37 6.15
CA VAL A 109 -17.13 -11.20 7.12
C VAL A 109 -16.73 -10.85 8.55
N TYR A 110 -15.44 -10.63 8.79
CA TYR A 110 -14.88 -10.42 10.12
C TYR A 110 -14.46 -8.97 10.34
N THR A 111 -15.34 -8.03 10.00
CA THR A 111 -15.10 -6.58 10.12
C THR A 111 -14.56 -6.19 11.50
N SER A 112 -15.18 -6.65 12.59
CA SER A 112 -14.74 -6.34 13.96
C SER A 112 -13.35 -6.89 14.29
N LEU A 113 -12.99 -8.09 13.79
CA LEU A 113 -11.65 -8.65 13.98
C LEU A 113 -10.61 -7.87 13.17
N ALA A 114 -10.92 -7.57 11.91
CA ALA A 114 -10.06 -6.77 11.04
C ALA A 114 -9.81 -5.39 11.64
N GLU A 115 -10.84 -4.74 12.17
CA GLU A 115 -10.74 -3.48 12.91
C GLU A 115 -9.85 -3.59 14.14
N THR A 116 -10.03 -4.64 14.96
CA THR A 116 -9.27 -4.84 16.19
C THR A 116 -7.78 -5.08 15.90
N VAL A 117 -7.47 -5.96 14.94
CA VAL A 117 -6.09 -6.25 14.54
C VAL A 117 -5.43 -5.00 13.98
N LEU A 118 -6.13 -4.28 13.10
CA LEU A 118 -5.63 -3.03 12.53
C LEU A 118 -5.36 -2.00 13.62
N GLN A 119 -6.31 -1.80 14.56
CA GLN A 119 -6.13 -0.88 15.67
C GLN A 119 -4.95 -1.27 16.56
N ALA A 120 -4.83 -2.55 16.94
CA ALA A 120 -3.73 -3.00 17.77
C ALA A 120 -2.36 -2.80 17.10
N THR A 121 -2.24 -3.14 15.82
CA THR A 121 -0.97 -2.99 15.08
C THR A 121 -0.63 -1.53 14.83
N VAL A 122 -1.59 -0.74 14.36
CA VAL A 122 -1.36 0.62 13.89
C VAL A 122 -1.28 1.62 15.05
N THR A 123 -2.12 1.48 16.08
CA THR A 123 -2.00 2.33 17.28
C THR A 123 -0.69 2.05 18.01
N LYS A 124 -0.21 0.79 18.05
CA LYS A 124 1.11 0.49 18.60
C LYS A 124 2.23 1.17 17.82
N LEU A 125 2.22 1.05 16.49
CA LEU A 125 3.17 1.74 15.61
C LEU A 125 3.13 3.27 15.85
N LEU A 126 1.93 3.83 15.97
CA LEU A 126 1.76 5.26 16.24
C LEU A 126 2.35 5.65 17.60
N LYS A 127 2.11 4.88 18.66
CA LYS A 127 2.64 5.17 19.99
C LYS A 127 4.17 5.09 20.05
N ASP A 128 4.73 4.07 19.41
CA ASP A 128 6.16 3.75 19.49
C ASP A 128 7.00 4.65 18.58
N ASP A 129 6.50 5.00 17.40
CA ASP A 129 7.30 5.61 16.34
C ASP A 129 6.86 7.02 15.91
N TYR A 130 5.66 7.49 16.28
CA TYR A 130 5.26 8.87 16.03
C TYR A 130 6.00 9.83 16.98
N GLY A 131 6.59 10.88 16.43
CA GLY A 131 7.51 11.81 17.09
C GLY A 131 8.94 11.31 17.24
N LYS A 132 9.17 9.99 17.14
CA LYS A 132 10.49 9.35 17.27
C LYS A 132 11.14 9.13 15.92
N SER A 133 10.38 8.55 14.99
CA SER A 133 10.82 8.30 13.63
C SER A 133 10.23 9.36 12.72
N ASN A 134 11.09 10.07 11.99
CA ASN A 134 10.63 11.06 11.04
C ASN A 134 9.71 10.48 9.93
N PRO A 135 9.94 9.24 9.42
CA PRO A 135 9.03 8.62 8.44
C PRO A 135 7.60 8.45 8.91
N VAL A 136 7.41 7.87 10.10
CA VAL A 136 6.08 7.52 10.62
C VAL A 136 5.33 8.79 11.01
N THR A 137 6.01 9.71 11.69
CA THR A 137 5.43 11.00 12.08
C THR A 137 4.87 11.73 10.88
N GLU A 138 5.63 11.73 9.80
CA GLU A 138 5.32 12.56 8.65
C GLU A 138 4.28 11.92 7.72
N ALA A 139 4.29 10.59 7.61
CA ALA A 139 3.21 9.82 6.97
C ALA A 139 1.87 10.06 7.64
N TRP A 140 1.88 10.04 8.97
CA TRP A 140 0.70 10.36 9.75
C TRP A 140 0.30 11.83 9.62
N ASN A 141 1.25 12.78 9.60
CA ASN A 141 0.93 14.19 9.37
C ASN A 141 0.23 14.43 8.04
N VAL A 142 0.73 13.85 6.94
CA VAL A 142 0.09 13.97 5.62
C VAL A 142 -1.28 13.31 5.61
N THR A 143 -1.38 12.11 6.19
CA THR A 143 -2.65 11.38 6.27
C THR A 143 -3.70 12.18 7.05
N MET A 144 -3.35 12.63 8.25
CA MET A 144 -4.20 13.44 9.13
C MET A 144 -4.61 14.76 8.45
N THR A 145 -3.70 15.41 7.72
CA THR A 145 -3.99 16.66 7.01
C THR A 145 -4.89 16.45 5.80
N LYS A 146 -4.60 15.44 4.96
CA LYS A 146 -5.36 15.16 3.72
C LYS A 146 -6.76 14.64 4.01
N LEU A 147 -6.89 13.78 5.02
CA LEU A 147 -8.17 13.19 5.42
C LEU A 147 -8.89 13.98 6.50
N LYS A 148 -8.30 15.07 7.00
CA LYS A 148 -8.84 15.92 8.07
C LYS A 148 -9.28 15.10 9.29
N CYS A 149 -8.35 14.27 9.77
CA CYS A 149 -8.57 13.32 10.87
C CYS A 149 -7.41 13.36 11.85
N CYS A 150 -7.58 12.72 13.01
CA CYS A 150 -6.56 12.64 14.04
C CYS A 150 -6.49 11.24 14.65
N GLY A 151 -5.26 10.70 14.72
CA GLY A 151 -5.03 9.32 15.17
C GLY A 151 -5.71 8.31 14.26
N LEU A 152 -5.67 7.04 14.65
CA LEU A 152 -6.38 6.01 13.91
C LEU A 152 -7.87 6.02 14.27
N SER A 153 -8.15 6.02 15.56
CA SER A 153 -9.48 6.06 16.17
C SER A 153 -9.82 7.48 16.66
N ASN A 154 -8.90 8.13 17.36
CA ASN A 154 -9.01 9.53 17.84
C ASN A 154 -7.67 10.01 18.45
N TYR A 155 -7.66 11.20 19.07
CA TYR A 155 -6.48 11.77 19.72
C TYR A 155 -5.89 10.92 20.86
N THR A 156 -6.68 10.07 21.51
CA THR A 156 -6.22 9.21 22.63
C THR A 156 -5.27 8.12 22.17
N ASP A 157 -5.18 7.84 20.87
CA ASP A 157 -4.15 6.96 20.32
C ASP A 157 -2.73 7.49 20.61
N PHE A 158 -2.58 8.79 20.84
CA PHE A 158 -1.31 9.41 21.24
C PHE A 158 -1.07 9.42 22.76
N ASN A 159 -2.03 8.99 23.58
CA ASN A 159 -1.82 8.88 25.03
C ASN A 159 -0.67 7.91 25.32
N ASP A 160 0.27 8.36 26.15
CA ASP A 160 1.52 7.67 26.49
C ASP A 160 2.47 7.39 25.32
N SER A 161 2.21 7.97 24.15
CA SER A 161 3.12 7.89 23.00
C SER A 161 4.45 8.59 23.27
N TYR A 162 5.47 8.23 22.50
CA TYR A 162 6.76 8.93 22.53
C TYR A 162 6.61 10.44 22.32
N PHE A 163 5.77 10.85 21.38
CA PHE A 163 5.50 12.26 21.09
C PHE A 163 4.89 13.00 22.29
N TYR A 164 3.86 12.43 22.92
CA TYR A 164 3.22 13.03 24.09
C TYR A 164 4.20 13.15 25.26
N LYS A 165 4.97 12.10 25.54
CA LYS A 165 5.97 12.10 26.63
C LYS A 165 7.08 13.13 26.42
N THR A 166 7.41 13.45 25.18
CA THR A 166 8.52 14.35 24.83
C THR A 166 8.06 15.81 24.72
N THR A 167 6.88 16.05 24.14
CA THR A 167 6.37 17.41 23.86
C THR A 167 5.31 17.89 24.83
N ASN A 168 4.78 16.98 25.66
CA ASN A 168 3.63 17.21 26.53
C ASN A 168 2.42 17.81 25.78
N SER A 169 2.25 17.40 24.52
CA SER A 169 1.24 17.93 23.60
C SER A 169 0.79 16.87 22.60
N TYR A 170 -0.32 17.14 21.92
CA TYR A 170 -0.86 16.33 20.82
C TYR A 170 -0.50 16.93 19.46
N PRO A 171 -0.54 16.14 18.38
CA PRO A 171 -0.33 16.66 17.03
C PRO A 171 -1.26 17.81 16.70
N GLY A 172 -0.78 18.83 15.98
CA GLY A 172 -1.58 20.00 15.64
C GLY A 172 -2.86 19.66 14.85
N GLN A 173 -2.86 18.58 14.06
CA GLN A 173 -4.00 18.08 13.30
C GLN A 173 -5.12 17.52 14.18
N CYS A 174 -4.82 17.23 15.45
CA CYS A 174 -5.78 16.80 16.46
C CYS A 174 -6.54 17.94 17.11
N CYS A 175 -6.09 19.18 16.90
CA CYS A 175 -6.74 20.37 17.39
C CYS A 175 -7.27 21.23 16.24
N ASN A 176 -8.43 21.85 16.44
CA ASN A 176 -8.94 22.81 15.49
C ASN A 176 -8.10 24.10 15.54
N SER A 177 -7.52 24.49 14.40
CA SER A 177 -6.67 25.68 14.29
C SER A 177 -7.36 26.95 14.80
N SER A 178 -8.69 27.02 14.68
CA SER A 178 -9.51 28.15 15.16
C SER A 178 -9.53 28.27 16.69
N ILE A 179 -9.47 27.14 17.40
CA ILE A 179 -9.44 27.09 18.88
C ILE A 179 -8.02 27.36 19.40
N VAL A 180 -7.01 26.82 18.71
CA VAL A 180 -5.59 27.03 19.02
C VAL A 180 -5.20 28.50 18.85
N SER A 181 -5.66 29.16 17.78
CA SER A 181 -5.40 30.58 17.55
C SER A 181 -6.11 31.51 18.53
N LEU A 182 -7.26 31.09 19.07
CA LEU A 182 -8.05 31.90 20.01
C LEU A 182 -7.45 31.87 21.42
N SER A 183 -6.88 30.73 21.82
CA SER A 183 -6.33 30.51 23.16
C SER A 183 -4.81 30.71 23.26
N ALA A 184 -4.09 31.00 22.16
CA ALA A 184 -2.62 31.11 22.12
C ALA A 184 -1.89 29.95 22.84
N THR A 185 -2.48 28.75 22.83
CA THR A 185 -2.05 27.59 23.62
C THR A 185 -1.64 26.45 22.68
N THR A 186 -0.66 25.64 23.07
CA THR A 186 -0.35 24.36 22.41
C THR A 186 -1.54 23.40 22.42
N CYS A 187 -1.54 22.43 21.51
CA CYS A 187 -2.58 21.40 21.43
C CYS A 187 -2.49 20.46 22.65
N ASN A 188 -3.16 20.83 23.74
CA ASN A 188 -3.21 20.07 24.98
C ASN A 188 -4.47 19.18 25.01
N GLU A 189 -4.58 18.30 26.01
CA GLU A 189 -5.68 17.31 26.11
C GLU A 189 -7.07 17.93 26.03
N THR A 190 -7.31 19.03 26.75
CA THR A 190 -8.61 19.72 26.76
C THR A 190 -8.99 20.29 25.39
N VAL A 191 -8.00 20.79 24.64
CA VAL A 191 -8.20 21.32 23.28
C VAL A 191 -8.42 20.18 22.29
N ALA A 192 -7.66 19.09 22.40
CA ALA A 192 -7.82 17.92 21.54
C ALA A 192 -9.19 17.25 21.76
N ALA A 193 -9.64 17.14 23.01
CA ALA A 193 -10.95 16.62 23.36
C ALA A 193 -12.08 17.51 22.84
N SER A 194 -11.99 18.83 23.03
CA SER A 194 -13.01 19.79 22.56
C SER A 194 -13.04 20.00 21.05
N SER A 195 -11.99 19.62 20.33
CA SER A 195 -11.93 19.73 18.87
C SER A 195 -12.71 18.63 18.16
N GLU A 196 -13.09 17.55 18.85
CA GLU A 196 -13.91 16.42 18.35
C GLU A 196 -13.48 15.86 16.97
N VAL A 197 -12.18 15.92 16.65
CA VAL A 197 -11.65 15.46 15.37
C VAL A 197 -11.81 13.93 15.25
N LYS A 198 -12.45 13.46 14.18
CA LYS A 198 -12.65 12.03 13.93
C LYS A 198 -11.34 11.30 13.63
N GLY A 199 -11.28 10.02 13.99
CA GLY A 199 -10.18 9.12 13.63
C GLY A 199 -10.05 8.90 12.13
N CYS A 200 -8.82 8.68 11.68
CA CYS A 200 -8.52 8.46 10.27
C CYS A 200 -9.13 7.17 9.72
N PHE A 201 -9.27 6.13 10.53
CA PHE A 201 -9.89 4.88 10.10
C PHE A 201 -11.34 5.07 9.65
N SER A 202 -12.12 5.83 10.43
CA SER A 202 -13.51 6.15 10.09
C SER A 202 -13.61 6.98 8.80
N GLN A 203 -12.71 7.94 8.60
CA GLN A 203 -12.66 8.74 7.37
C GLN A 203 -12.29 7.89 6.16
N VAL A 204 -11.30 7.00 6.27
CA VAL A 204 -10.93 6.07 5.19
C VAL A 204 -12.11 5.17 4.83
N LEU A 205 -12.77 4.56 5.81
CA LEU A 205 -13.96 3.74 5.57
C LEU A 205 -15.09 4.53 4.91
N PHE A 206 -15.31 5.78 5.31
CA PHE A 206 -16.28 6.64 4.68
C PHE A 206 -15.94 6.90 3.20
N GLN A 207 -14.67 7.15 2.88
CA GLN A 207 -14.20 7.31 1.49
C GLN A 207 -14.35 6.03 0.67
N ILE A 208 -14.03 4.87 1.25
CA ILE A 208 -14.19 3.56 0.61
C ILE A 208 -15.66 3.29 0.33
N ARG A 209 -16.55 3.50 1.30
CA ARG A 209 -18.00 3.30 1.14
C ARG A 209 -18.58 4.25 0.10
N LYS A 210 -18.16 5.51 0.11
CA LYS A 210 -18.58 6.51 -0.89
C LYS A 210 -18.18 6.12 -2.31
N ASN A 211 -17.02 5.48 -2.48
CA ASN A 211 -16.48 5.06 -3.77
C ASN A 211 -16.49 3.53 -3.94
N ALA A 212 -17.42 2.82 -3.29
CA ALA A 212 -17.41 1.37 -3.20
C ALA A 212 -17.43 0.70 -4.58
N ALA A 213 -18.13 1.28 -5.54
CA ALA A 213 -18.16 0.80 -6.92
C ALA A 213 -16.78 0.84 -7.59
N ILE A 214 -16.01 1.92 -7.39
CA ILE A 214 -14.67 2.06 -7.97
C ILE A 214 -13.72 1.08 -7.31
N VAL A 215 -13.71 1.03 -5.97
CA VAL A 215 -12.83 0.13 -5.21
C VAL A 215 -13.13 -1.34 -5.53
N GLY A 216 -14.41 -1.71 -5.53
CA GLY A 216 -14.84 -3.06 -5.92
C GLY A 216 -14.53 -3.38 -7.37
N GLY A 217 -14.68 -2.43 -8.28
CA GLY A 217 -14.32 -2.60 -9.69
C GLY A 217 -12.82 -2.82 -9.91
N VAL A 218 -11.96 -2.09 -9.19
CA VAL A 218 -10.51 -2.30 -9.23
C VAL A 218 -10.16 -3.70 -8.70
N ALA A 219 -10.72 -4.11 -7.55
CA ALA A 219 -10.47 -5.44 -6.98
C ALA A 219 -10.93 -6.57 -7.91
N ALA A 220 -12.14 -6.46 -8.48
CA ALA A 220 -12.65 -7.43 -9.44
C ALA A 220 -11.81 -7.48 -10.72
N GLY A 221 -11.31 -6.33 -11.19
CA GLY A 221 -10.43 -6.24 -12.35
C GLY A 221 -9.09 -6.94 -12.12
N ILE A 222 -8.48 -6.77 -10.94
CA ILE A 222 -7.26 -7.47 -10.55
C ILE A 222 -7.49 -8.98 -10.55
N GLY A 223 -8.52 -9.46 -9.85
CA GLY A 223 -8.84 -10.89 -9.81
C GLY A 223 -9.14 -11.48 -11.20
N ALA A 224 -9.82 -10.74 -12.07
CA ALA A 224 -10.07 -11.17 -13.45
C ALA A 224 -8.78 -11.29 -14.27
N LEU A 225 -7.83 -10.36 -14.11
CA LEU A 225 -6.52 -10.41 -14.76
C LEU A 225 -5.69 -11.59 -14.27
N GLU A 226 -5.72 -11.89 -12.97
CA GLU A 226 -5.03 -13.05 -12.40
C GLU A 226 -5.58 -14.37 -12.94
N ILE A 227 -6.91 -14.53 -12.96
CA ILE A 227 -7.56 -15.71 -13.53
C ILE A 227 -7.22 -15.87 -15.02
N ALA A 228 -7.24 -14.78 -15.79
CA ALA A 228 -6.87 -14.80 -17.19
C ALA A 228 -5.39 -15.21 -17.38
N ALA A 229 -4.48 -14.67 -16.57
CA ALA A 229 -3.06 -15.02 -16.61
C ALA A 229 -2.84 -16.50 -16.29
N MET A 230 -3.52 -17.02 -15.26
CA MET A 230 -3.49 -18.45 -14.90
C MET A 230 -4.03 -19.34 -16.01
N ALA A 231 -5.15 -18.97 -16.64
CA ALA A 231 -5.74 -19.72 -17.74
C ALA A 231 -4.82 -19.77 -18.96
N VAL A 232 -4.20 -18.64 -19.33
CA VAL A 232 -3.23 -18.58 -20.44
C VAL A 232 -1.98 -19.40 -20.13
N ALA A 233 -1.44 -19.31 -18.90
CA ALA A 233 -0.29 -20.11 -18.48
C ALA A 233 -0.59 -21.61 -18.57
N MET A 234 -1.75 -22.07 -18.09
CA MET A 234 -2.13 -23.49 -18.17
C MET A 234 -2.39 -23.94 -19.61
N TYR A 235 -3.03 -23.09 -20.44
CA TYR A 235 -3.23 -23.40 -21.85
C TYR A 235 -1.90 -23.60 -22.58
N LEU A 236 -0.93 -22.70 -22.38
CA LEU A 236 0.39 -22.81 -22.97
C LEU A 236 1.15 -24.04 -22.43
N TYR A 237 1.02 -24.35 -21.13
CA TYR A 237 1.59 -25.53 -20.50
C TYR A 237 1.11 -26.82 -21.19
N CYS A 238 -0.21 -27.02 -21.28
CA CYS A 238 -0.80 -28.22 -21.89
C CYS A 238 -0.43 -28.32 -23.38
N LYS A 239 -0.43 -27.20 -24.11
CA LYS A 239 -0.06 -27.24 -25.54
C LYS A 239 1.41 -27.58 -25.76
N MET A 240 2.28 -27.26 -24.81
CA MET A 240 3.69 -27.66 -24.83
C MET A 240 3.90 -29.12 -24.41
N ASP A 241 2.94 -29.77 -23.74
CA ASP A 241 2.93 -31.23 -23.49
C ASP A 241 2.56 -32.03 -24.73
N GLU A 242 1.77 -31.45 -25.65
CA GLU A 242 1.34 -32.11 -26.88
C GLU A 242 2.39 -32.05 -28.03
N LYS A 243 3.46 -31.27 -27.87
CA LYS A 243 4.60 -31.19 -28.82
C LYS A 243 5.70 -32.18 -28.43
#